data_AF-A0A1G3QHK0-F1
#
_entry.id   AF-A0A1G3QHK0-F1
#
_cell.length_a   1.000
_cell.length_b   1.000
_cell.length_c   1.000
_cell.angle_alpha   90.00
_cell.angle_beta   90.00
_cell.angle_gamma   90.00
#
_symmetry.space_group_name_H-M   'P 1'
#
loop_
_entity.id
_entity.type
_entity.pdbx_description
1 polymer ?
#
loop_
_entity_poly.entity_id
_entity_poly.type
_entity_poly.pdbx_seq_one_letter_code
_entity_poly.pdbx_strand_id
1 'polypeptide(L)'
;MKAVAEVFITSLKLGLTSFGGPVAHLGYFHDEYVRRRRWLDEEGYAELVALCQLLPGPASSQFGMAVGTMRAGFAGAIAAWIGFTLPSAAAMTCFALVMKSAALDPNAGWLHGLKIVAVAIVAQAVIAMGKSLAPDRLRATMAIISSAVVLLWATAASQVIVIVAAAAMGVFLFRDNAATSGMGIRVKTSIRAGAACFILFAAILIMFPLARYLSGNQWVAFGDGMYRAGALVFGGGHVILPLLEREVVPPGWV
;
A
#
# COMPACT_ATOMS: atom_id res chain seq x y z
N MET A 1 -1.96 23.77 13.84
CA MET A 1 -0.61 23.80 13.22
C MET A 1 0.42 22.96 13.97
N LYS A 2 0.61 23.11 15.29
CA LYS A 2 1.60 22.32 16.07
C LYS A 2 1.45 20.79 15.89
N ALA A 3 0.23 20.25 15.96
CA ALA A 3 -0.02 18.82 15.77
C ALA A 3 0.28 18.31 14.34
N VAL A 4 0.05 19.14 13.31
CA VAL A 4 0.34 18.77 11.91
C VAL A 4 1.86 18.71 11.70
N ALA A 5 2.60 19.68 12.23
CA ALA A 5 4.05 19.68 12.19
C ALA A 5 4.65 18.47 12.95
N GLU A 6 4.07 18.12 14.10
CA GLU A 6 4.45 16.93 14.87
C GLU A 6 4.29 15.65 14.01
N VAL A 7 3.15 15.49 13.34
CA VAL A 7 2.89 14.37 12.43
C VAL A 7 3.86 14.36 11.26
N PHE A 8 4.10 15.51 10.64
CA PHE A 8 5.03 15.64 9.52
C PHE A 8 6.45 15.22 9.90
N ILE A 9 7.01 15.78 10.98
CA ILE A 9 8.38 15.49 11.42
C ILE A 9 8.53 14.02 11.79
N THR A 10 7.53 13.46 12.48
CA THR A 10 7.54 12.04 12.86
C THR A 10 7.52 11.15 11.62
N SER A 11 6.64 11.45 10.67
CA SER A 11 6.51 10.67 9.44
C SER A 11 7.71 10.85 8.52
N LEU A 12 8.33 12.03 8.51
CA LEU A 12 9.58 12.32 7.81
C LEU A 12 10.75 11.50 8.35
N LYS A 13 10.91 11.44 9.67
CA LYS A 13 11.89 10.56 10.31
C LYS A 13 11.66 9.11 9.87
N LEU A 14 10.41 8.63 9.97
CA LEU A 14 10.06 7.27 9.57
C LEU A 14 10.29 7.02 8.07
N GLY A 15 10.02 7.98 7.19
CA GLY A 15 10.29 7.88 5.75
C GLY A 15 11.78 7.83 5.41
N LEU A 16 12.64 8.41 6.26
CA LEU A 16 14.10 8.36 6.11
C LEU A 16 14.73 7.11 6.74
N THR A 17 14.08 6.47 7.71
CA THR A 17 14.68 5.37 8.49
C THR A 17 14.03 4.00 8.29
N SER A 18 12.81 3.93 7.75
CA SER A 18 12.09 2.66 7.62
C SER A 18 12.48 1.97 6.31
N PHE A 19 13.10 0.79 6.41
CA PHE A 19 13.46 -0.07 5.29
C PHE A 19 12.98 -1.50 5.54
N GLY A 20 12.86 -2.31 4.48
CA GLY A 20 12.44 -3.71 4.60
C GLY A 20 10.96 -3.99 4.29
N GLY A 21 10.23 -3.01 3.74
CA GLY A 21 8.87 -3.20 3.23
C GLY A 21 7.77 -3.13 4.30
N PRO A 22 6.50 -3.40 3.93
CA PRO A 22 5.34 -3.09 4.76
C PRO A 22 5.39 -3.69 6.17
N VAL A 23 5.83 -4.93 6.32
CA VAL A 23 5.92 -5.61 7.64
C VAL A 23 6.95 -4.93 8.54
N ALA A 24 8.13 -4.60 7.98
CA ALA A 24 9.16 -3.87 8.72
C ALA A 24 8.67 -2.48 9.10
N HIS A 25 8.04 -1.76 8.16
CA HIS A 25 7.49 -0.42 8.39
C HIS A 25 6.46 -0.42 9.54
N LEU A 26 5.58 -1.42 9.58
CA LEU A 26 4.63 -1.58 10.69
C LEU A 26 5.36 -1.81 12.02
N GLY A 27 6.44 -2.60 12.04
CA GLY A 27 7.30 -2.71 13.23
C GLY A 27 7.91 -1.37 13.69
N TYR A 28 8.42 -0.54 12.77
CA TYR A 28 8.91 0.81 13.09
C TYR A 28 7.77 1.72 13.60
N PHE A 29 6.57 1.59 13.04
CA PHE A 29 5.40 2.34 13.45
C PHE A 29 4.91 1.95 14.83
N HIS A 30 4.98 0.67 15.20
CA HIS A 30 4.69 0.21 16.55
C HIS A 30 5.62 0.87 17.57
N ASP A 31 6.94 0.83 17.34
CA ASP A 31 7.90 1.46 18.24
C ASP A 31 7.66 2.97 18.37
N GLU A 32 7.44 3.68 17.26
CA GLU A 32 7.28 5.13 17.27
C GLU A 32 5.90 5.57 17.78
N TYR A 33 4.80 5.01 17.26
CA TYR A 33 3.44 5.48 17.56
C TYR A 33 2.84 4.84 18.82
N VAL A 34 3.20 3.61 19.18
CA VAL A 34 2.71 2.93 20.40
C VAL A 34 3.68 3.15 21.55
N ARG A 35 4.93 2.71 21.41
CA ARG A 35 5.86 2.66 22.56
C ARG A 35 6.41 4.04 22.95
N ARG A 36 6.92 4.81 21.99
CA ARG A 36 7.56 6.11 22.24
C ARG A 36 6.54 7.23 22.43
N ARG A 37 5.66 7.43 21.46
CA ARG A 37 4.74 8.57 21.44
C ARG A 37 3.41 8.32 22.12
N ARG A 38 3.01 7.05 22.26
CA ARG A 38 1.72 6.64 22.86
C ARG A 38 0.53 7.34 22.21
N TRP A 39 0.58 7.47 20.89
CA TRP A 39 -0.55 7.96 20.08
C TRP A 39 -1.61 6.88 19.87
N LEU A 40 -1.20 5.61 19.94
CA LEU A 40 -2.03 4.42 19.90
C LEU A 40 -1.66 3.50 21.07
N ASP A 41 -2.61 2.70 21.52
CA ASP A 41 -2.39 1.53 22.35
C ASP A 41 -2.23 0.27 21.49
N GLU A 42 -1.92 -0.86 22.13
CA GLU A 42 -1.70 -2.15 21.45
C GLU A 42 -2.94 -2.61 20.66
N GLU A 43 -4.12 -2.44 21.24
CA GLU A 43 -5.40 -2.82 20.61
C GLU A 43 -5.69 -1.93 19.40
N GLY A 44 -5.64 -0.61 19.55
CA GLY A 44 -5.87 0.33 18.45
C GLY A 44 -4.83 0.19 17.34
N TYR A 45 -3.60 -0.17 17.67
CA TYR A 45 -2.58 -0.54 16.68
C TYR A 45 -2.98 -1.79 15.90
N ALA A 46 -3.38 -2.87 16.58
CA ALA A 46 -3.76 -4.13 15.94
C ALA A 46 -5.01 -3.96 15.05
N GLU A 47 -6.03 -3.25 15.52
CA GLU A 47 -7.23 -2.92 14.75
C GLU A 47 -6.89 -2.11 13.50
N LEU A 48 -6.02 -1.09 13.63
CA LEU A 48 -5.66 -0.25 12.50
C LEU A 48 -4.78 -1.01 11.49
N VAL A 49 -3.89 -1.89 11.96
CA VAL A 49 -3.13 -2.80 11.07
C VAL A 49 -4.10 -3.68 10.29
N ALA A 50 -5.08 -4.29 10.96
CA ALA A 50 -6.07 -5.14 10.30
C ALA A 50 -6.88 -4.35 9.25
N LEU A 51 -7.33 -3.14 9.58
CA LEU A 51 -8.04 -2.26 8.65
C LEU A 51 -7.20 -1.93 7.40
N CYS A 52 -5.93 -1.52 7.59
CA CYS A 52 -5.03 -1.18 6.49
C CYS A 52 -4.61 -2.40 5.64
N GLN A 53 -4.71 -3.60 6.17
CA GLN A 53 -4.50 -4.84 5.40
C GLN A 53 -5.73 -5.25 4.60
N LEU A 54 -6.91 -4.76 4.99
CA LEU A 54 -8.20 -5.03 4.33
C LEU A 54 -8.44 -4.09 3.15
N LEU A 55 -7.91 -2.87 3.20
CA LEU A 55 -8.11 -1.84 2.18
C LEU A 55 -7.09 -1.92 1.03
N PRO A 56 -7.49 -1.58 -0.21
CA PRO A 56 -6.54 -1.50 -1.31
C PRO A 56 -5.54 -0.35 -1.11
N GLY A 57 -4.27 -0.67 -1.30
CA GLY A 57 -3.13 0.23 -1.30
C GLY A 57 -1.98 -0.29 -0.42
N PRO A 58 -0.89 0.48 -0.30
CA PRO A 58 0.23 0.14 0.57
C PRO A 58 -0.14 0.32 2.04
N ALA A 59 -0.24 -0.80 2.77
CA ALA A 59 -0.70 -0.85 4.16
C ALA A 59 0.07 0.13 5.09
N SER A 60 1.38 0.28 4.93
CA SER A 60 2.17 1.23 5.75
C SER A 60 1.80 2.68 5.47
N SER A 61 1.72 3.12 4.21
CA SER A 61 1.30 4.50 3.91
C SER A 61 -0.11 4.79 4.40
N GLN A 62 -1.04 3.83 4.24
CA GLN A 62 -2.39 3.94 4.78
C GLN A 62 -2.40 4.07 6.31
N PHE A 63 -1.63 3.24 7.00
CA PHE A 63 -1.50 3.28 8.46
C PHE A 63 -1.00 4.65 8.93
N GLY A 64 0.08 5.15 8.32
CA GLY A 64 0.62 6.48 8.64
C GLY A 64 -0.39 7.60 8.40
N MET A 65 -1.12 7.57 7.27
CA MET A 65 -2.19 8.54 6.97
C MET A 65 -3.35 8.45 7.96
N ALA A 66 -3.74 7.25 8.39
CA ALA A 66 -4.80 7.04 9.36
C ALA A 66 -4.40 7.58 10.74
N VAL A 67 -3.19 7.28 11.21
CA VAL A 67 -2.63 7.88 12.44
C VAL A 67 -2.56 9.40 12.34
N GLY A 68 -2.10 9.92 11.19
CA GLY A 68 -2.09 11.37 10.92
C GLY A 68 -3.49 11.99 10.99
N THR A 69 -4.50 11.29 10.46
CA THR A 69 -5.92 11.70 10.52
C THR A 69 -6.43 11.73 11.95
N MET A 70 -6.15 10.70 12.74
CA MET A 70 -6.55 10.62 14.14
C MET A 70 -5.90 11.74 14.97
N ARG A 71 -4.64 12.09 14.66
CA ARG A 71 -3.87 13.08 15.41
C ARG A 71 -4.18 14.52 15.06
N ALA A 72 -4.32 14.84 13.76
CA ALA A 72 -4.44 16.21 13.28
C ALA A 72 -5.46 16.40 12.13
N GLY A 73 -6.39 15.46 11.97
CA GLY A 73 -7.41 15.50 10.92
C GLY A 73 -6.81 15.35 9.52
N PHE A 74 -7.55 15.80 8.50
CA PHE A 74 -7.15 15.63 7.10
C PHE A 74 -5.76 16.22 6.77
N ALA A 75 -5.42 17.37 7.38
CA ALA A 75 -4.09 17.96 7.24
C ALA A 75 -2.98 17.06 7.83
N GLY A 76 -3.28 16.32 8.89
CA GLY A 76 -2.39 15.30 9.44
C GLY A 76 -2.19 14.11 8.50
N ALA A 77 -3.24 13.69 7.79
CA ALA A 77 -3.13 12.64 6.78
C ALA A 77 -2.16 13.03 5.66
N ILE A 78 -2.34 14.24 5.11
CA ILE A 78 -1.47 14.81 4.08
C ILE A 78 -0.04 14.95 4.60
N ALA A 79 0.14 15.49 5.80
CA ALA A 79 1.45 15.64 6.42
C ALA A 79 2.17 14.29 6.60
N ALA A 80 1.44 13.27 7.05
CA ALA A 80 1.99 11.93 7.19
C ALA A 80 2.40 11.32 5.85
N TRP A 81 1.55 11.46 4.83
CA TRP A 81 1.81 10.97 3.48
C TRP A 81 3.06 11.62 2.86
N ILE A 82 3.15 12.96 2.93
CA ILE A 82 4.29 13.71 2.41
C ILE A 82 5.56 13.32 3.17
N GLY A 83 5.54 13.35 4.51
CA GLY A 83 6.71 13.03 5.32
C GLY A 83 7.21 11.61 5.07
N PHE A 84 6.31 10.63 5.01
CA PHE A 84 6.70 9.23 4.86
C PHE A 84 7.12 8.86 3.44
N THR A 85 6.43 9.39 2.42
CA THR A 85 6.57 8.91 1.02
C THR A 85 7.55 9.75 0.21
N LEU A 86 7.56 11.07 0.40
CA LEU A 86 8.31 11.99 -0.45
C LEU A 86 9.84 11.77 -0.37
N PRO A 87 10.47 11.46 0.78
CA PRO A 87 11.92 11.26 0.84
C PRO A 87 12.40 10.12 -0.06
N SER A 88 11.73 8.97 -0.01
CA SER A 88 12.09 7.82 -0.85
C SER A 88 11.83 8.10 -2.33
N ALA A 89 10.72 8.77 -2.66
CA ALA A 89 10.42 9.19 -4.03
C ALA A 89 11.48 10.16 -4.58
N ALA A 90 11.91 11.14 -3.78
CA ALA A 90 12.97 12.06 -4.13
C ALA A 90 14.31 11.34 -4.31
N ALA A 91 14.68 10.43 -3.40
CA ALA A 91 15.91 9.65 -3.50
C ALA A 91 15.95 8.79 -4.77
N MET A 92 14.84 8.09 -5.09
CA MET A 92 14.72 7.29 -6.31
C MET A 92 14.77 8.15 -7.58
N THR A 93 14.10 9.31 -7.57
CA THR A 93 14.11 10.25 -8.70
C THR A 93 15.51 10.81 -8.93
N CYS A 94 16.19 11.26 -7.87
CA CYS A 94 17.56 11.73 -7.95
C CYS A 94 18.50 10.64 -8.49
N PHE A 95 18.36 9.41 -8.00
CA PHE A 95 19.15 8.28 -8.49
C PHE A 95 18.93 8.04 -9.99
N ALA A 96 17.68 8.03 -10.45
CA ALA A 96 17.35 7.87 -11.87
C ALA A 96 17.90 9.01 -12.74
N LEU A 97 17.80 10.26 -12.26
CA LEU A 97 18.35 11.42 -12.96
C LEU A 97 19.88 11.37 -13.05
N VAL A 98 20.56 10.96 -11.98
CA VAL A 98 22.03 10.77 -11.97
C VAL A 98 22.45 9.67 -12.94
N MET A 99 21.77 8.52 -12.92
CA MET A 99 22.02 7.43 -13.87
C MET A 99 21.93 7.92 -15.32
N LYS A 100 20.90 8.71 -15.63
CA LYS A 100 20.69 9.29 -16.96
C LYS A 100 21.74 10.35 -17.31
N SER A 101 22.04 11.29 -16.41
CA SER A 101 22.96 12.41 -16.68
C SER A 101 24.42 11.97 -16.76
N ALA A 102 24.81 10.97 -15.98
CA ALA A 102 26.17 10.43 -15.98
C ALA A 102 26.37 9.34 -17.05
N ALA A 103 25.36 9.08 -17.90
CA ALA A 103 25.39 8.03 -18.93
C ALA A 103 25.86 6.67 -18.40
N LEU A 104 25.46 6.33 -17.17
CA LEU A 104 25.83 5.07 -16.54
C LEU A 104 25.08 3.93 -17.25
N ASP A 105 25.80 2.85 -17.55
CA ASP A 105 25.24 1.69 -18.24
C ASP A 105 24.09 1.08 -17.42
N PRO A 106 22.84 1.07 -17.95
CA PRO A 106 21.70 0.44 -17.29
C PRO A 106 21.86 -1.07 -17.09
N ASN A 107 22.77 -1.70 -17.84
CA ASN A 107 23.09 -3.13 -17.75
C ASN A 107 24.32 -3.42 -16.89
N ALA A 108 24.84 -2.42 -16.16
CA ALA A 108 25.97 -2.63 -15.28
C ALA A 108 25.70 -3.77 -14.28
N GLY A 109 26.67 -4.66 -14.09
CA GLY A 109 26.52 -5.87 -13.28
C GLY A 109 26.07 -5.61 -11.83
N TRP A 110 26.41 -4.45 -11.26
CA TRP A 110 25.96 -4.05 -9.91
C TRP A 110 24.45 -3.74 -9.85
N LEU A 111 23.85 -3.22 -10.93
CA LEU A 111 22.39 -3.04 -11.03
C LEU A 111 21.69 -4.40 -11.11
N HIS A 112 22.27 -5.36 -11.83
CA HIS A 112 21.76 -6.72 -11.83
C HIS A 112 21.84 -7.36 -10.44
N GLY A 113 22.95 -7.16 -9.72
CA GLY A 113 23.09 -7.57 -8.32
C GLY A 113 21.99 -6.98 -7.42
N LEU A 114 21.67 -5.69 -7.60
CA LEU A 114 20.58 -5.03 -6.86
C LEU A 114 19.20 -5.64 -7.19
N LYS A 115 18.93 -6.00 -8.46
CA LYS A 115 17.70 -6.70 -8.86
C LYS A 115 17.57 -8.07 -8.18
N ILE A 116 18.66 -8.83 -8.05
CA ILE A 116 18.66 -10.12 -7.33
C ILE A 116 18.34 -9.93 -5.85
N VAL A 117 18.90 -8.88 -5.21
CA VAL A 117 18.57 -8.54 -3.81
C VAL A 117 17.08 -8.24 -3.66
N ALA A 118 16.45 -7.55 -4.63
CA ALA A 118 15.01 -7.31 -4.61
C ALA A 118 14.19 -8.62 -4.63
N VAL A 119 14.60 -9.63 -5.40
CA VAL A 119 13.95 -10.96 -5.41
C VAL A 119 14.03 -11.60 -4.02
N ALA A 120 15.19 -11.55 -3.36
CA ALA A 120 15.36 -12.08 -2.01
C ALA A 120 14.46 -11.37 -0.98
N ILE A 121 14.33 -10.04 -1.09
CA ILE A 121 13.43 -9.25 -0.23
C ILE A 121 11.96 -9.65 -0.45
N VAL A 122 11.52 -9.78 -1.71
CA VAL A 122 10.17 -10.24 -2.05
C VAL A 122 9.91 -11.64 -1.48
N ALA A 123 10.85 -12.57 -1.66
CA ALA A 123 10.73 -13.92 -1.13
C ALA A 123 10.61 -13.94 0.40
N GLN A 124 11.46 -13.14 1.09
CA GLN A 124 11.39 -13.01 2.55
C GLN A 124 10.03 -12.45 2.99
N ALA A 125 9.50 -11.45 2.27
CA ALA A 125 8.20 -10.86 2.56
C ALA A 125 7.06 -11.89 2.40
N VAL A 126 7.06 -12.67 1.31
CA VAL A 126 6.08 -13.74 1.09
C VAL A 126 6.11 -14.79 2.21
N ILE A 127 7.31 -15.19 2.65
CA ILE A 127 7.47 -16.13 3.78
C ILE A 127 6.91 -15.55 5.08
N ALA A 128 7.21 -14.29 5.37
CA ALA A 128 6.71 -13.62 6.57
C ALA A 128 5.17 -13.46 6.56
N MET A 129 4.61 -13.05 5.42
CA MET A 129 3.16 -12.94 5.22
C MET A 129 2.48 -14.30 5.32
N GLY A 130 3.08 -15.36 4.76
CA GLY A 130 2.56 -16.72 4.88
C GLY A 130 2.44 -17.16 6.34
N LYS A 131 3.47 -16.91 7.17
CA LYS A 131 3.44 -17.23 8.60
C LYS A 131 2.36 -16.48 9.38
N SER A 132 2.06 -15.24 8.98
CA SER A 132 1.09 -14.38 9.69
C SER A 132 -0.35 -14.53 9.19
N LEU A 133 -0.56 -14.67 7.88
CA LEU A 133 -1.88 -14.63 7.23
C LEU A 133 -2.39 -16.02 6.84
N ALA A 134 -1.47 -16.98 6.62
CA ALA A 134 -1.80 -18.36 6.28
C ALA A 134 -1.14 -19.39 7.22
N PRO A 135 -1.31 -19.26 8.56
CA PRO A 135 -0.64 -20.12 9.53
C PRO A 135 -1.14 -21.57 9.53
N ASP A 136 -2.38 -21.80 9.10
CA ASP A 136 -3.01 -23.10 9.06
C ASP A 136 -3.14 -23.66 7.64
N ARG A 137 -3.33 -24.98 7.55
CA ARG A 137 -3.41 -25.71 6.27
C ARG A 137 -4.53 -25.18 5.36
N LEU A 138 -5.65 -24.74 5.94
CA LEU A 138 -6.80 -24.27 5.16
C LEU A 138 -6.47 -22.93 4.50
N ARG A 139 -6.00 -21.94 5.27
CA ARG A 139 -5.58 -20.63 4.75
C ARG A 139 -4.39 -20.75 3.79
N ALA A 140 -3.43 -21.62 4.07
CA ALA A 140 -2.31 -21.90 3.16
C ALA A 140 -2.78 -22.48 1.82
N THR A 141 -3.72 -23.43 1.85
CA THR A 141 -4.30 -24.01 0.63
C THR A 141 -5.06 -22.95 -0.17
N MET A 142 -5.86 -22.11 0.49
CA MET A 142 -6.53 -20.97 -0.15
C MET A 142 -5.53 -20.03 -0.82
N ALA A 143 -4.43 -19.70 -0.15
CA ALA A 143 -3.39 -18.83 -0.70
C ALA A 143 -2.69 -19.44 -1.94
N ILE A 144 -2.37 -20.73 -1.91
CA ILE A 144 -1.73 -21.43 -3.05
C ILE A 144 -2.69 -21.49 -4.24
N ILE A 145 -3.95 -21.88 -4.03
CA ILE A 145 -4.97 -21.95 -5.10
C ILE A 145 -5.20 -20.56 -5.70
N SER A 146 -5.37 -19.54 -4.86
CA SER A 146 -5.53 -18.15 -5.29
C SER A 146 -4.35 -17.69 -6.15
N SER A 147 -3.12 -18.01 -5.72
CA SER A 147 -1.90 -17.69 -6.46
C SER A 147 -1.86 -18.39 -7.82
N ALA A 148 -2.19 -19.69 -7.88
CA ALA A 148 -2.24 -20.44 -9.11
C ALA A 148 -3.26 -19.86 -10.11
N VAL A 149 -4.46 -19.52 -9.64
CA VAL A 149 -5.51 -18.91 -10.49
C VAL A 149 -5.06 -17.56 -11.06
N VAL A 150 -4.49 -16.68 -10.22
CA VAL A 150 -4.04 -15.36 -10.67
C VAL A 150 -2.86 -15.46 -11.65
N LEU A 151 -1.96 -16.44 -11.46
CA LEU A 151 -0.82 -16.63 -12.35
C LEU A 151 -1.22 -17.25 -13.69
N LEU A 152 -2.15 -18.21 -13.70
CA LEU A 152 -2.61 -18.88 -14.92
C LEU A 152 -3.61 -18.04 -15.71
N TRP A 153 -4.40 -17.22 -15.02
CA TRP A 153 -5.42 -16.35 -15.62
C TRP A 153 -5.20 -14.89 -15.20
N ALA A 154 -4.13 -14.26 -15.68
CA ALA A 154 -3.64 -12.96 -15.21
C ALA A 154 -4.46 -11.73 -15.68
N THR A 155 -5.78 -11.74 -15.44
CA THR A 155 -6.74 -10.68 -15.75
C THR A 155 -7.24 -9.98 -14.49
N ALA A 156 -7.76 -8.75 -14.61
CA ALA A 156 -8.39 -8.06 -13.48
C ALA A 156 -9.61 -8.82 -12.93
N ALA A 157 -10.35 -9.51 -13.82
CA ALA A 157 -11.52 -10.29 -13.43
C ALA A 157 -11.17 -11.46 -12.50
N SER A 158 -10.08 -12.18 -12.77
CA SER A 158 -9.65 -13.31 -11.93
C SER A 158 -9.29 -12.85 -10.52
N GLN A 159 -8.64 -11.69 -10.37
CA GLN A 159 -8.30 -11.11 -9.08
C GLN A 159 -9.56 -10.81 -8.26
N VAL A 160 -10.56 -10.16 -8.87
CA VAL A 160 -11.83 -9.84 -8.20
C VAL A 160 -12.57 -11.11 -7.79
N ILE A 161 -12.66 -12.10 -8.69
CA ILE A 161 -13.33 -13.38 -8.42
C ILE A 161 -12.66 -14.09 -7.24
N VAL A 162 -11.32 -14.16 -7.24
CA VAL A 162 -10.54 -14.79 -6.16
C VAL A 162 -10.79 -14.09 -4.83
N ILE A 163 -10.79 -12.76 -4.79
CA ILE A 163 -11.07 -11.98 -3.57
C ILE A 163 -12.47 -12.29 -3.04
N VAL A 164 -13.50 -12.22 -3.91
CA VAL A 164 -14.90 -12.47 -3.51
C VAL A 164 -15.08 -13.92 -3.04
N ALA A 165 -14.51 -14.89 -3.74
CA ALA A 165 -14.58 -16.30 -3.36
C ALA A 165 -13.87 -16.57 -2.03
N ALA A 166 -12.67 -16.01 -1.83
CA ALA A 166 -11.92 -16.14 -0.59
C ALA A 166 -12.66 -15.49 0.60
N ALA A 167 -13.28 -14.32 0.37
CA ALA A 167 -14.09 -13.65 1.38
C ALA A 167 -15.33 -14.48 1.76
N ALA A 168 -16.07 -15.01 0.77
CA ALA A 168 -17.21 -15.88 1.02
C ALA A 168 -16.80 -17.13 1.80
N MET A 169 -15.76 -17.85 1.34
CA MET A 169 -15.20 -19.00 2.06
C MET A 169 -14.79 -18.63 3.48
N GLY A 170 -14.18 -17.45 3.68
CA GLY A 170 -13.76 -16.97 5.00
C GLY A 170 -14.93 -16.81 5.97
N VAL A 171 -16.05 -16.24 5.50
CA VAL A 171 -17.28 -16.06 6.29
C VAL A 171 -17.87 -17.41 6.71
N PHE A 172 -17.88 -18.40 5.81
CA PHE A 172 -18.46 -19.71 6.11
C PHE A 172 -17.54 -20.58 6.98
N LEU A 173 -16.22 -20.49 6.81
CA LEU A 173 -15.24 -21.38 7.44
C LEU A 173 -14.68 -20.85 8.78
N PHE A 174 -14.71 -19.54 9.03
CA PHE A 174 -14.09 -18.92 10.22
C PHE A 174 -15.05 -18.10 11.09
N ARG A 175 -16.36 -18.36 10.98
CA ARG A 175 -17.44 -17.60 11.64
C ARG A 175 -17.30 -17.49 13.18
N ASP A 176 -16.74 -18.51 13.83
CA ASP A 176 -16.69 -18.60 15.30
C ASP A 176 -15.44 -17.96 15.94
N ASN A 177 -14.50 -17.44 15.14
CA ASN A 177 -13.26 -16.82 15.62
C ASN A 177 -13.29 -15.28 15.62
N ALA A 178 -14.47 -14.68 15.53
CA ALA A 178 -14.61 -13.22 15.63
C ALA A 178 -14.37 -12.78 17.07
N ALA A 179 -13.11 -12.53 17.44
CA ALA A 179 -12.77 -11.87 18.69
C ALA A 179 -13.41 -10.47 18.70
N THR A 180 -14.51 -10.32 19.45
CA THR A 180 -15.11 -9.04 19.77
C THR A 180 -14.31 -8.40 20.90
N SER A 181 -13.30 -7.62 20.54
CA SER A 181 -12.61 -6.75 21.48
C SER A 181 -12.37 -5.43 20.78
N GLY A 182 -12.94 -4.34 21.28
CA GLY A 182 -12.67 -3.03 20.70
C GLY A 182 -13.17 -1.88 21.55
N MET A 183 -12.25 -1.32 22.34
CA MET A 183 -12.31 0.10 22.67
C MET A 183 -11.98 0.86 21.39
N GLY A 184 -13.03 1.23 20.64
CA GLY A 184 -12.88 1.63 19.24
C GLY A 184 -11.95 2.81 18.97
N ILE A 185 -11.21 2.71 17.86
CA ILE A 185 -10.47 3.81 17.23
C ILE A 185 -11.34 5.08 17.20
N ARG A 186 -10.98 6.09 18.00
CA ARG A 186 -11.67 7.39 18.00
C ARG A 186 -11.22 8.24 16.80
N VAL A 187 -11.94 8.09 15.71
CA VAL A 187 -11.78 8.94 14.53
C VAL A 187 -12.59 10.22 14.71
N LYS A 188 -11.93 11.38 14.64
CA LYS A 188 -12.57 12.71 14.75
C LYS A 188 -13.24 13.18 13.45
N THR A 189 -13.17 12.40 12.37
CA THR A 189 -13.70 12.75 11.05
C THR A 189 -15.20 12.46 10.99
N SER A 190 -15.99 13.37 10.39
CA SER A 190 -17.42 13.16 10.22
C SER A 190 -17.70 12.10 9.15
N ILE A 191 -18.81 11.36 9.31
CA ILE A 191 -19.25 10.35 8.32
C ILE A 191 -19.48 10.97 6.94
N ARG A 192 -19.91 12.24 6.89
CA ARG A 192 -20.10 13.00 5.65
C ARG A 192 -18.78 13.26 4.93
N ALA A 193 -17.72 13.60 5.67
CA ALA A 193 -16.39 13.77 5.10
C ALA A 193 -15.84 12.43 4.57
N GLY A 194 -16.05 11.33 5.30
CA GLY A 194 -15.70 9.99 4.83
C GLY A 194 -16.44 9.61 3.55
N ALA A 195 -17.76 9.83 3.50
CA ALA A 195 -18.57 9.59 2.31
C ALA A 195 -18.14 10.46 1.13
N ALA A 196 -17.81 11.74 1.35
CA ALA A 196 -17.30 12.63 0.32
C ALA A 196 -15.96 12.13 -0.26
N CYS A 197 -15.02 11.70 0.58
CA CYS A 197 -13.75 11.11 0.13
C CYS A 197 -13.98 9.82 -0.66
N PHE A 198 -14.91 8.97 -0.22
CA PHE A 198 -15.23 7.73 -0.92
C PHE A 198 -15.90 7.98 -2.28
N ILE A 199 -16.85 8.91 -2.35
CA ILE A 199 -17.48 9.32 -3.60
C ILE A 199 -16.43 9.91 -4.54
N LEU A 200 -15.55 10.78 -4.05
CA LEU A 200 -14.47 11.35 -4.84
C LEU A 200 -13.54 10.25 -5.38
N PHE A 201 -13.17 9.29 -4.53
CA PHE A 201 -12.38 8.13 -4.95
C PHE A 201 -13.06 7.34 -6.07
N ALA A 202 -14.32 6.94 -5.88
CA ALA A 202 -15.08 6.19 -6.88
C ALA A 202 -15.29 6.98 -8.18
N ALA A 203 -15.56 8.28 -8.06
CA ALA A 203 -15.75 9.15 -9.21
C ALA A 203 -14.46 9.27 -10.03
N ILE A 204 -13.31 9.48 -9.39
CA ILE A 204 -12.01 9.54 -10.08
C ILE A 204 -11.69 8.20 -10.77
N LEU A 205 -11.99 7.07 -10.11
CA LEU A 205 -11.76 5.73 -10.66
C LEU A 205 -12.53 5.47 -11.97
N ILE A 206 -13.71 6.09 -12.12
CA ILE A 206 -14.57 5.97 -13.31
C ILE A 206 -14.24 7.06 -14.34
N MET A 207 -14.00 8.29 -13.89
CA MET A 207 -13.77 9.44 -14.77
C MET A 207 -12.45 9.34 -15.54
N PHE A 208 -11.37 8.84 -14.94
CA PHE A 208 -10.07 8.75 -15.62
C PHE A 208 -10.08 7.83 -16.85
N PRO A 209 -10.61 6.59 -16.78
CA PRO A 209 -10.74 5.72 -17.96
C PRO A 209 -11.57 6.35 -19.07
N LEU A 210 -12.66 7.02 -18.70
CA LEU A 210 -13.53 7.71 -19.65
C LEU A 210 -12.80 8.90 -20.30
N ALA A 211 -12.10 9.70 -19.50
CA ALA A 211 -11.30 10.81 -20.00
C ALA A 211 -10.15 10.34 -20.90
N ARG A 212 -9.51 9.21 -20.58
CA ARG A 212 -8.50 8.57 -21.43
C ARG A 212 -9.08 8.17 -22.78
N TYR A 213 -10.26 7.53 -22.78
CA TYR A 213 -10.94 7.09 -23.99
C TYR A 213 -11.35 8.28 -24.90
N LEU A 214 -11.85 9.36 -24.30
CA LEU A 214 -12.34 10.52 -25.05
C LEU A 214 -11.23 11.48 -25.51
N SER A 215 -10.17 11.66 -24.71
CA SER A 215 -9.16 12.68 -25.00
C SER A 215 -8.00 12.18 -25.85
N GLY A 216 -7.66 10.89 -25.79
CA GLY A 216 -6.43 10.34 -26.37
C GLY A 216 -5.13 10.95 -25.80
N ASN A 217 -5.22 11.76 -24.73
CA ASN A 217 -4.07 12.48 -24.18
C ASN A 217 -3.20 11.54 -23.32
N GLN A 218 -1.90 11.51 -23.63
CA GLN A 218 -0.92 10.68 -22.93
C GLN A 218 -0.85 10.98 -21.43
N TRP A 219 -0.96 12.24 -21.00
CA TRP A 219 -0.95 12.58 -19.57
C TRP A 219 -2.18 12.07 -18.82
N VAL A 220 -3.34 12.02 -19.50
CA VAL A 220 -4.56 11.45 -18.94
C VAL A 220 -4.43 9.93 -18.85
N ALA A 221 -3.84 9.29 -19.86
CA ALA A 221 -3.54 7.86 -19.83
C ALA A 221 -2.57 7.48 -18.70
N PHE A 222 -1.53 8.30 -18.48
CA PHE A 222 -0.60 8.12 -17.37
C PHE A 222 -1.30 8.27 -16.01
N GLY A 223 -2.09 9.34 -15.84
CA GLY A 223 -2.87 9.57 -14.62
C GLY A 223 -3.85 8.44 -14.31
N ASP A 224 -4.56 7.93 -15.34
CA ASP A 224 -5.45 6.77 -15.23
C ASP A 224 -4.70 5.51 -14.76
N GLY A 225 -3.58 5.18 -15.42
CA GLY A 225 -2.75 4.03 -15.05
C GLY A 225 -2.24 4.11 -13.61
N MET A 226 -1.69 5.27 -13.20
CA MET A 226 -1.22 5.49 -11.83
C MET A 226 -2.35 5.39 -10.80
N TYR A 227 -3.51 5.99 -11.09
CA TYR A 227 -4.64 5.99 -10.18
C TYR A 227 -5.21 4.58 -9.99
N ARG A 228 -5.39 3.83 -11.09
CA ARG A 228 -5.87 2.44 -11.05
C ARG A 228 -4.89 1.51 -10.37
N ALA A 229 -3.59 1.63 -10.66
CA ALA A 229 -2.57 0.86 -9.98
C ALA A 229 -2.61 1.12 -8.46
N GLY A 230 -2.75 2.38 -8.02
CA GLY A 230 -2.90 2.70 -6.61
C GLY A 230 -4.21 2.19 -5.98
N ALA A 231 -5.33 2.27 -6.71
CA ALA A 231 -6.67 1.94 -6.22
C ALA A 231 -6.97 0.44 -6.15
N LEU A 232 -6.26 -0.39 -6.92
CA LEU A 232 -6.54 -1.83 -7.06
C LEU A 232 -5.49 -2.75 -6.43
N VAL A 233 -4.38 -2.19 -5.92
CA VAL A 233 -3.34 -2.98 -5.26
C VAL A 233 -3.80 -3.46 -3.90
N PHE A 234 -3.76 -4.76 -3.65
CA PHE A 234 -3.85 -5.33 -2.31
C PHE A 234 -2.48 -5.94 -1.96
N GLY A 235 -1.91 -5.64 -0.79
CA GLY A 235 -0.67 -6.30 -0.33
C GLY A 235 0.65 -5.54 -0.53
N GLY A 236 0.67 -4.20 -0.47
CA GLY A 236 1.91 -3.43 -0.39
C GLY A 236 2.66 -3.23 -1.72
N GLY A 237 3.84 -2.62 -1.64
CA GLY A 237 4.64 -2.18 -2.80
C GLY A 237 5.22 -3.27 -3.71
N HIS A 238 4.99 -4.55 -3.42
CA HIS A 238 5.48 -5.65 -4.25
C HIS A 238 4.47 -6.07 -5.32
N VAL A 239 3.17 -5.88 -5.06
CA VAL A 239 2.08 -6.20 -6.00
C VAL A 239 1.82 -5.04 -6.96
N ILE A 240 2.24 -3.83 -6.60
CA ILE A 240 2.12 -2.65 -7.47
C ILE A 240 3.11 -2.68 -8.64
N LEU A 241 4.26 -3.35 -8.50
CA LEU A 241 5.29 -3.33 -9.54
C LEU A 241 4.82 -3.93 -10.87
N PRO A 242 4.22 -5.14 -10.92
CA PRO A 242 3.69 -5.67 -12.19
C PRO A 242 2.56 -4.83 -12.78
N LEU A 243 1.77 -4.16 -11.94
CA LEU A 243 0.70 -3.27 -12.39
C LEU A 243 1.28 -1.99 -13.00
N LEU A 244 2.26 -1.36 -12.33
CA LEU A 244 2.98 -0.21 -12.87
C LEU A 244 3.74 -0.59 -14.15
N GLU A 245 4.37 -1.75 -14.20
CA GLU A 245 5.03 -2.25 -15.41
C GLU A 245 4.05 -2.31 -16.58
N ARG A 246 2.88 -2.93 -16.39
CA ARG A 246 1.83 -3.01 -17.43
C ARG A 246 1.30 -1.65 -17.87
N GLU A 247 1.23 -0.68 -16.98
CA GLU A 247 0.71 0.66 -17.29
C GLU A 247 1.77 1.59 -17.89
N VAL A 248 3.06 1.35 -17.65
CA VAL A 248 4.16 2.28 -17.98
C VAL A 248 5.06 1.75 -19.10
N VAL A 249 5.35 0.44 -19.14
CA VAL A 249 6.31 -0.14 -20.11
C VAL A 249 5.69 -0.35 -21.49
N PRO A 250 4.54 -1.04 -21.68
CA PRO A 250 3.95 -1.22 -23.01
C PRO A 250 3.68 0.08 -23.79
N PRO A 251 3.23 1.18 -23.16
CA PRO A 251 3.07 2.45 -23.88
C PRO A 251 4.38 3.20 -24.15
N GLY A 252 5.53 2.71 -23.66
CA GLY A 252 6.85 3.30 -23.92
C GLY A 252 7.22 4.49 -23.03
N TRP A 253 6.66 4.60 -21.83
CA TRP A 253 7.03 5.68 -20.90
C TRP A 253 8.38 5.46 -20.21
N VAL A 254 8.79 4.19 -20.09
CA VAL A 254 10.06 3.73 -19.51
C VAL A 254 10.68 2.70 -20.43
#